data_AF-T1HMK2-F1
#
_entry.id   AF-T1HMK2-F1
#
_cell.length_a   1.000
_cell.length_b   1.000
_cell.length_c   1.000
_cell.angle_alpha   90.00
_cell.angle_beta   90.00
_cell.angle_gamma   90.00
#
_symmetry.space_group_name_H-M   'P 1'
#
loop_
_entity.id
_entity.type
_entity.pdbx_description
1 polymer ?
#
loop_
_entity_poly.entity_id
_entity_poly.type
_entity_poly.pdbx_seq_one_letter_code
_entity_poly.pdbx_strand_id
1 'polypeptide(L)'
;MKQKLKTLYTTAKNDASQEEELLRQALMKISEIRSICNERRLQARNGGNRETFHRGALMKMLQVSAQTLPLWVGKPGTKAPPLCGAVPADSNYIAKPGDMVAALVKNVEGDEDNWILAEVVSFNAITRKYEGVLLKNWKNSHQNLEFPARGDTL
;
A
#
# COMPACT_ATOMS: atom_id res chain seq x y z
N MET A 1 -30.08 -10.50 -43.76
CA MET A 1 -30.11 -10.71 -42.28
C MET A 1 -28.73 -10.80 -41.64
N LYS A 2 -27.74 -11.55 -42.17
CA LYS A 2 -26.43 -11.77 -41.52
C LYS A 2 -25.55 -10.51 -41.35
N GLN A 3 -25.59 -9.54 -42.27
CA GLN A 3 -24.79 -8.29 -42.16
C GLN A 3 -25.26 -7.38 -41.02
N LYS A 4 -26.57 -7.15 -40.89
CA LYS A 4 -27.14 -6.32 -39.81
C LYS A 4 -26.77 -6.87 -38.43
N LEU A 5 -26.80 -8.20 -38.25
CA LEU A 5 -26.39 -8.85 -37.01
C LEU A 5 -24.90 -8.68 -36.71
N LYS A 6 -24.03 -8.80 -37.73
CA LYS A 6 -22.59 -8.54 -37.57
C LYS A 6 -22.33 -7.09 -37.13
N THR A 7 -23.00 -6.12 -37.75
CA THR A 7 -22.87 -4.70 -37.37
C THR A 7 -23.32 -4.45 -35.93
N LEU A 8 -24.49 -4.97 -35.54
CA LEU A 8 -24.98 -4.88 -34.16
C LEU A 8 -23.97 -5.44 -33.16
N TYR A 9 -23.40 -6.61 -33.44
CA TYR A 9 -22.39 -7.23 -32.59
C TYR A 9 -21.11 -6.40 -32.49
N THR A 10 -20.60 -5.87 -33.62
CA THR A 10 -19.40 -5.03 -33.60
C THR A 10 -19.62 -3.72 -32.84
N THR A 11 -20.78 -3.10 -32.98
CA THR A 11 -21.15 -1.89 -32.24
C THR A 11 -21.22 -2.18 -30.74
N ALA A 12 -21.97 -3.21 -30.33
CA ALA A 12 -22.09 -3.58 -28.92
C ALA A 12 -20.73 -3.92 -28.28
N LYS A 13 -19.84 -4.59 -29.02
CA LYS A 13 -18.48 -4.89 -28.56
C LYS A 13 -17.65 -3.60 -28.36
N ASN A 14 -17.74 -2.66 -29.30
CA ASN A 14 -17.03 -1.40 -29.22
C ASN A 14 -17.56 -0.55 -28.05
N ASP A 15 -18.88 -0.47 -27.89
CA ASP A 15 -19.53 0.28 -26.81
C ASP A 15 -19.09 -0.27 -25.44
N ALA A 16 -19.11 -1.60 -25.26
CA ALA A 16 -18.64 -2.25 -24.03
C ALA A 16 -17.15 -2.00 -23.76
N SER A 17 -16.32 -1.93 -24.81
CA SER A 17 -14.89 -1.63 -24.68
C SER A 17 -14.64 -0.18 -24.28
N GLN A 18 -15.45 0.75 -24.80
CA GLN A 18 -15.38 2.16 -24.41
C GLN A 18 -15.83 2.39 -22.97
N GLU A 19 -16.92 1.72 -22.55
CA GLU A 19 -17.40 1.79 -21.17
C GLU A 19 -16.36 1.23 -20.18
N GLU A 20 -15.73 0.10 -20.52
CA GLU A 20 -14.64 -0.48 -19.73
C GLU A 20 -13.46 0.49 -19.57
N GLU A 21 -13.06 1.17 -20.64
CA GLU A 21 -11.98 2.15 -20.61
C GLU A 21 -12.33 3.36 -19.72
N LEU A 22 -13.57 3.86 -19.78
CA LEU A 22 -14.02 4.95 -18.91
C LEU A 22 -14.00 4.55 -17.43
N LEU A 23 -14.44 3.33 -17.11
CA LEU A 23 -14.36 2.81 -15.73
C LEU A 23 -12.93 2.72 -15.24
N ARG A 24 -11.98 2.29 -16.09
CA ARG A 24 -10.55 2.26 -15.75
C ARG A 24 -9.99 3.65 -15.49
N GLN A 25 -10.37 4.64 -16.29
CA GLN A 25 -9.96 6.03 -16.07
C GLN A 25 -10.52 6.59 -14.75
N ALA A 26 -11.76 6.28 -14.40
CA ALA A 26 -12.35 6.66 -13.12
C ALA A 26 -11.61 6.01 -11.93
N LEU A 27 -11.27 4.72 -12.03
CA LEU A 27 -10.46 4.03 -11.02
C LEU A 27 -9.08 4.67 -10.86
N MET A 28 -8.43 5.06 -11.95
CA MET A 28 -7.17 5.81 -11.91
C MET A 28 -7.33 7.13 -11.15
N LYS A 29 -8.41 7.88 -11.38
CA LYS A 29 -8.68 9.13 -10.65
C LYS A 29 -8.89 8.91 -9.16
N ILE A 30 -9.56 7.83 -8.76
CA ILE A 30 -9.69 7.46 -7.34
C ILE A 30 -8.31 7.17 -6.72
N SER A 31 -7.44 6.46 -7.45
CA SER A 31 -6.08 6.16 -6.98
C SER A 31 -5.23 7.43 -6.81
N GLU A 32 -5.36 8.39 -7.73
CA GLU A 32 -4.67 9.67 -7.69
C GLU A 32 -5.11 10.50 -6.46
N ILE A 33 -6.41 10.60 -6.22
CA ILE A 33 -6.96 11.29 -5.03
C ILE A 33 -6.42 10.67 -3.74
N ARG A 34 -6.39 9.34 -3.65
CA ARG A 34 -5.86 8.63 -2.47
C ARG A 34 -4.38 8.91 -2.26
N SER A 35 -3.59 8.94 -3.34
CA SER A 35 -2.16 9.29 -3.27
C SER A 35 -1.98 10.70 -2.71
N ILE A 36 -2.74 11.68 -3.21
CA ILE A 36 -2.68 13.07 -2.74
C ILE A 36 -3.08 13.17 -1.25
N CYS A 37 -4.15 12.48 -0.84
CA CYS A 37 -4.57 12.44 0.56
C CYS A 37 -3.48 11.84 1.47
N ASN A 38 -2.83 10.76 1.04
CA ASN A 38 -1.75 10.14 1.80
C ASN A 38 -0.53 11.07 1.89
N GLU A 39 -0.15 11.74 0.80
CA GLU A 39 0.96 12.69 0.80
C GLU A 39 0.70 13.87 1.76
N ARG A 40 -0.51 14.44 1.73
CA ARG A 40 -0.91 15.50 2.67
C ARG A 40 -0.86 15.03 4.13
N ARG A 41 -1.30 13.80 4.40
CA ARG A 41 -1.23 13.18 5.73
C ARG A 41 0.23 13.09 6.21
N LEU A 42 1.14 12.65 5.34
CA LEU A 42 2.57 12.56 5.64
C LEU A 42 3.19 13.93 5.92
N GLN A 43 2.88 14.94 5.09
CA GLN A 43 3.36 16.30 5.28
C GLN A 43 2.88 16.90 6.62
N ALA A 44 1.61 16.72 6.98
CA ALA A 44 1.06 17.20 8.25
C ALA A 44 1.75 16.56 9.46
N ARG A 45 2.07 15.26 9.38
CA ARG A 45 2.83 14.56 10.43
C ARG A 45 4.27 15.06 10.55
N ASN A 46 4.94 15.31 9.43
CA ASN A 46 6.29 15.86 9.41
C ASN A 46 6.34 17.29 9.98
N GLY A 47 5.25 18.05 9.86
CA GLY A 47 5.08 19.38 10.45
C GLY A 47 4.82 19.39 11.97
N GLY A 48 4.90 18.25 12.65
CA GLY A 48 4.78 18.15 14.12
C GLY A 48 3.37 17.79 14.63
N ASN A 49 2.37 17.63 13.76
CA ASN A 49 1.04 17.17 14.15
C ASN A 49 1.03 15.64 14.34
N ARG A 50 1.54 15.19 15.48
CA ARG A 50 1.63 13.77 15.84
C ARG A 50 0.41 13.38 16.68
N GLU A 51 -0.66 12.97 16.02
CA GLU A 51 -1.91 12.58 16.69
C GLU A 51 -1.72 11.32 17.57
N THR A 52 -2.05 11.43 18.85
CA THR A 52 -2.03 10.31 19.81
C THR A 52 -3.29 9.45 19.64
N PHE A 53 -3.16 8.34 18.91
CA PHE A 53 -4.26 7.40 18.73
C PHE A 53 -4.45 6.50 19.95
N HIS A 54 -5.68 6.48 20.47
CA HIS A 54 -6.11 5.46 21.43
C HIS A 54 -6.28 4.13 20.69
N ARG A 55 -6.06 2.98 21.37
CA ARG A 55 -6.11 1.63 20.76
C ARG A 55 -7.35 1.41 19.88
N GLY A 56 -8.53 1.84 20.33
CA GLY A 56 -9.77 1.72 19.57
C GLY A 56 -9.78 2.53 18.27
N ALA A 57 -9.27 3.76 18.30
CA ALA A 57 -9.15 4.62 17.12
C ALA A 57 -8.14 4.04 16.11
N LEU A 58 -7.02 3.49 16.60
CA LEU A 58 -6.03 2.82 15.76
C LEU A 58 -6.62 1.59 15.06
N MET A 59 -7.29 0.70 15.81
CA MET A 59 -7.90 -0.50 15.21
C MET A 59 -8.96 -0.12 14.17
N LYS A 60 -9.75 0.92 14.42
CA LYS A 60 -10.72 1.43 13.45
C LYS A 60 -10.03 1.98 12.20
N MET A 61 -8.93 2.73 12.37
CA MET A 61 -8.13 3.21 11.23
C MET A 61 -7.60 2.05 10.39
N LEU A 62 -7.03 1.02 11.02
CA LEU A 62 -6.52 -0.17 10.32
C LEU A 62 -7.63 -0.91 9.57
N GLN A 63 -8.80 -1.07 10.19
CA GLN A 63 -9.96 -1.71 9.56
C GLN A 63 -10.42 -0.92 8.32
N VAL A 64 -10.54 0.41 8.44
CA VAL A 64 -10.91 1.28 7.31
C VAL A 64 -9.86 1.24 6.22
N SER A 65 -8.57 1.25 6.58
CA SER A 65 -7.48 1.13 5.60
C SER A 65 -7.56 -0.17 4.82
N ALA A 66 -7.77 -1.31 5.48
CA ALA A 66 -7.94 -2.60 4.83
C ALA A 66 -9.17 -2.66 3.91
N GLN A 67 -10.32 -2.12 4.35
CA GLN A 67 -11.56 -2.09 3.55
C GLN A 67 -11.49 -1.19 2.31
N THR A 68 -10.62 -0.18 2.37
CA THR A 68 -10.51 0.82 1.31
C THR A 68 -9.32 0.57 0.39
N LEU A 69 -8.58 -0.53 0.54
CA LEU A 69 -7.52 -0.90 -0.40
C LEU A 69 -8.08 -0.98 -1.84
N PRO A 70 -7.40 -0.38 -2.83
CA PRO A 70 -7.88 -0.42 -4.21
C PRO A 70 -7.84 -1.84 -4.75
N LEU A 71 -8.93 -2.26 -5.40
CA LEU A 71 -8.97 -3.54 -6.11
C LEU A 71 -8.16 -3.43 -7.40
N TRP A 72 -7.25 -4.39 -7.63
CA TRP A 72 -6.60 -4.52 -8.92
C TRP A 72 -7.56 -5.15 -9.94
N VAL A 73 -7.74 -4.47 -11.07
CA VAL A 73 -8.57 -4.95 -12.19
C VAL A 73 -7.68 -5.08 -13.42
N GLY A 74 -7.21 -6.30 -13.71
CA GLY A 74 -6.40 -6.59 -14.89
C GLY A 74 -7.17 -6.56 -16.21
N LYS A 75 -6.44 -6.52 -17.33
CA LYS A 75 -6.99 -6.86 -18.66
C LYS A 75 -6.90 -8.38 -18.87
N PRO A 76 -7.73 -8.98 -19.74
CA PRO A 76 -7.64 -10.40 -20.06
C PRO A 76 -6.21 -10.78 -20.48
N GLY A 77 -5.67 -11.87 -19.90
CA GLY A 77 -4.31 -12.34 -20.17
C GLY A 77 -3.18 -11.62 -19.42
N THR A 78 -3.48 -10.61 -18.60
CA THR A 78 -2.48 -9.94 -17.76
C THR A 78 -2.34 -10.61 -16.40
N LYS A 79 -1.12 -10.68 -15.88
CA LYS A 79 -0.85 -11.16 -14.52
C LYS A 79 -0.98 -10.01 -13.53
N ALA A 80 -1.34 -10.34 -12.30
CA ALA A 80 -1.34 -9.38 -11.20
C ALA A 80 0.07 -8.83 -10.97
N PRO A 81 0.22 -7.52 -10.77
CA PRO A 81 1.51 -6.89 -10.56
C PRO A 81 2.10 -7.24 -9.17
N PRO A 82 3.40 -6.98 -8.95
CA PRO A 82 4.02 -7.07 -7.63
C PRO A 82 3.22 -6.31 -6.56
N LEU A 83 3.20 -6.82 -5.33
CA LEU A 83 2.45 -6.26 -4.18
C LEU A 83 0.91 -6.32 -4.32
N CYS A 84 0.38 -6.90 -5.39
CA CYS A 84 -1.05 -7.15 -5.52
C CYS A 84 -1.45 -8.44 -4.80
N GLY A 85 -2.11 -8.31 -3.65
CA GLY A 85 -2.58 -9.46 -2.87
C GLY A 85 -1.41 -10.32 -2.38
N ALA A 86 -1.35 -11.58 -2.83
CA ALA A 86 -0.29 -12.52 -2.48
C ALA A 86 0.93 -12.47 -3.41
N VAL A 87 0.91 -11.64 -4.46
CA VAL A 87 2.06 -11.52 -5.38
C VAL A 87 3.22 -10.82 -4.66
N PRO A 88 4.41 -11.43 -4.58
CA PRO A 88 5.53 -10.87 -3.85
C PRO A 88 6.02 -9.56 -4.48
N ALA A 89 6.75 -8.78 -3.69
CA ALA A 89 7.49 -7.63 -4.19
C ALA A 89 8.64 -8.09 -5.12
N ASP A 90 9.05 -7.21 -6.03
CA ASP A 90 10.30 -7.42 -6.75
C ASP A 90 11.49 -7.40 -5.78
N SER A 91 12.56 -8.14 -6.11
CA SER A 91 13.75 -8.27 -5.26
C SER A 91 14.50 -6.95 -5.01
N ASN A 92 14.34 -5.99 -5.92
CA ASN A 92 14.91 -4.65 -5.83
C ASN A 92 13.90 -3.59 -5.37
N TYR A 93 12.72 -4.01 -4.91
CA TYR A 93 11.69 -3.08 -4.44
C TYR A 93 12.16 -2.35 -3.19
N ILE A 94 12.09 -1.01 -3.24
CA ILE A 94 12.32 -0.14 -2.09
C ILE A 94 10.99 0.50 -1.70
N ALA A 95 10.55 0.23 -0.47
CA ALA A 95 9.32 0.82 0.06
C ALA A 95 9.45 2.34 0.22
N LYS A 96 8.38 3.06 -0.09
CA LYS A 96 8.37 4.52 -0.04
C LYS A 96 8.04 5.02 1.36
N PRO A 97 8.44 6.25 1.73
CA PRO A 97 7.96 6.90 2.94
C PRO A 97 6.43 6.90 2.99
N GLY A 98 5.88 6.45 4.12
CA GLY A 98 4.45 6.29 4.34
C GLY A 98 3.86 4.93 3.99
N ASP A 99 4.65 4.02 3.39
CA ASP A 99 4.21 2.64 3.16
C ASP A 99 4.08 1.91 4.50
N MET A 100 3.01 1.11 4.60
CA MET A 100 2.73 0.28 5.77
C MET A 100 3.37 -1.09 5.55
N VAL A 101 4.25 -1.49 6.46
CA VAL A 101 5.08 -2.71 6.33
C VAL A 101 4.99 -3.58 7.58
N ALA A 102 5.16 -4.89 7.38
CA ALA A 102 5.47 -5.80 8.47
C ALA A 102 7.00 -5.77 8.69
N ALA A 103 7.42 -5.27 9.84
CA ALA A 103 8.83 -5.23 10.24
C ALA A 103 9.10 -6.34 11.26
N LEU A 104 10.22 -7.04 11.11
CA LEU A 104 10.71 -8.01 12.10
C LEU A 104 11.61 -7.27 13.09
N VAL A 105 11.23 -7.25 14.36
CA VAL A 105 11.98 -6.57 15.41
C VAL A 105 12.44 -7.57 16.45
N LYS A 106 13.73 -7.51 16.78
CA LYS A 106 14.35 -8.31 17.84
C LYS A 106 13.88 -7.79 19.18
N ASN A 107 13.34 -8.67 20.01
CA ASN A 107 13.00 -8.34 21.37
C ASN A 107 14.29 -8.33 22.23
N VAL A 108 14.50 -7.27 23.01
CA VAL A 108 15.69 -7.16 23.88
C VAL A 108 15.52 -8.01 25.15
N GLU A 109 14.28 -8.31 25.54
CA GLU A 109 13.93 -9.00 26.78
C GLU A 109 13.42 -10.44 26.57
N GLY A 110 13.35 -10.93 25.32
CA GLY A 110 12.87 -12.28 25.02
C GLY A 110 13.53 -12.85 23.77
N ASP A 111 13.65 -14.19 23.71
CA ASP A 111 14.36 -14.91 22.64
C ASP A 111 13.60 -14.96 21.29
N GLU A 112 12.37 -14.45 21.22
CA GLU A 112 11.54 -14.51 20.01
C GLU A 112 11.44 -13.15 19.29
N ASP A 113 11.79 -13.17 18.01
CA ASP A 113 11.56 -12.04 17.10
C ASP A 113 10.06 -11.81 16.90
N ASN A 114 9.65 -10.53 16.82
CA ASN A 114 8.24 -10.17 16.72
C ASN A 114 7.96 -9.39 15.42
N TRP A 115 6.93 -9.82 14.68
CA TRP A 115 6.43 -9.08 13.53
C TRP A 115 5.47 -7.99 13.97
N ILE A 116 5.77 -6.76 13.58
CA ILE A 116 4.99 -5.59 13.95
C ILE A 116 4.62 -4.77 12.71
N LEU A 117 3.48 -4.10 12.78
CA LEU A 117 3.06 -3.16 11.75
C LEU A 117 3.76 -1.82 11.99
N ALA A 118 4.49 -1.35 10.99
CA ALA A 118 5.23 -0.11 11.02
C ALA A 118 4.96 0.72 9.75
N GLU A 119 5.17 2.03 9.85
CA GLU A 119 5.16 2.92 8.69
C GLU A 119 6.60 3.30 8.34
N VAL A 120 6.97 3.21 7.07
CA VAL A 120 8.31 3.59 6.58
C VAL A 120 8.49 5.10 6.64
N VAL A 121 9.60 5.57 7.18
CA VAL A 121 9.99 7.00 7.19
C VAL A 121 11.04 7.26 6.13
N SER A 122 12.10 6.46 6.12
CA SER A 122 13.23 6.64 5.21
C SER A 122 13.90 5.30 4.92
N PHE A 123 14.65 5.25 3.82
CA PHE A 123 15.49 4.10 3.47
C PHE A 123 16.92 4.58 3.25
N ASN A 124 17.86 3.96 3.95
CA ASN A 124 19.29 4.22 3.76
C ASN A 124 19.88 3.19 2.79
N ALA A 125 20.22 3.65 1.59
CA ALA A 125 20.76 2.78 0.54
C ALA A 125 22.17 2.24 0.86
N ILE A 126 22.94 2.91 1.72
CA ILE A 126 24.30 2.50 2.08
C ILE A 126 24.24 1.31 3.04
N THR A 127 23.40 1.40 4.07
CA THR A 127 23.26 0.36 5.10
C THR A 127 22.18 -0.66 4.79
N ARG A 128 21.38 -0.44 3.73
CA ARG A 128 20.19 -1.24 3.36
C ARG A 128 19.18 -1.40 4.50
N LYS A 129 19.04 -0.35 5.31
CA LYS A 129 18.11 -0.31 6.44
C LYS A 129 16.98 0.66 6.21
N TYR A 130 15.81 0.29 6.71
CA TYR A 130 14.65 1.17 6.80
C TYR A 130 14.59 1.80 8.18
N GLU A 131 14.31 3.09 8.21
CA GLU A 131 13.83 3.79 9.39
C GLU A 131 12.31 3.79 9.36
N GLY A 132 11.66 3.40 10.45
CA GLY A 132 10.21 3.42 10.54
C GLY A 132 9.67 3.73 11.93
N VAL A 133 8.36 4.03 11.96
CA VAL A 133 7.62 4.34 13.19
C VAL A 133 6.64 3.21 13.51
N LEU A 134 6.65 2.77 14.77
CA LEU A 134 5.70 1.77 15.29
C LEU A 134 4.28 2.30 15.33
N LEU A 135 3.32 1.43 15.01
CA LEU A 135 1.90 1.74 15.20
C LEU A 135 1.37 1.32 16.58
N LYS A 136 2.04 0.41 17.31
CA LYS A 136 1.59 0.02 18.65
C LYS A 136 2.08 1.02 19.72
N ASN A 137 1.10 1.67 20.36
CA ASN A 137 1.21 2.54 21.54
C ASN A 137 2.20 3.70 21.42
N TRP A 138 1.66 4.86 21.03
CA TRP A 138 2.41 6.12 20.89
C TRP A 138 3.03 6.65 22.21
N LYS A 139 2.82 6.01 23.37
CA LYS A 139 3.44 6.44 24.63
C LYS A 139 4.99 6.38 24.59
N ASN A 140 5.58 5.60 23.67
CA ASN A 140 7.03 5.51 23.45
C ASN A 140 7.46 5.90 22.02
N SER A 141 6.77 6.85 21.38
CA SER A 141 7.04 7.30 19.99
C SER A 141 8.34 8.08 19.76
N HIS A 142 9.31 7.89 20.63
CA HIS A 142 10.66 8.42 20.49
C HIS A 142 11.67 7.39 20.01
N GLN A 143 11.27 6.12 19.80
CA GLN A 143 12.15 5.12 19.20
C GLN A 143 11.90 5.02 17.71
N ASN A 144 12.79 5.65 16.94
CA ASN A 144 13.01 5.27 15.55
C ASN A 144 13.51 3.83 15.55
N LEU A 145 12.90 2.97 14.75
CA LEU A 145 13.41 1.63 14.54
C LEU A 145 14.13 1.56 13.22
N GLU A 146 15.35 1.04 13.30
CA GLU A 146 16.03 0.50 12.15
C GLU A 146 15.68 -0.97 12.00
N PHE A 147 15.15 -1.35 10.84
CA PHE A 147 14.98 -2.75 10.47
C PHE A 147 15.62 -3.04 9.12
N PRO A 148 16.19 -4.24 8.92
CA PRO A 148 16.84 -4.59 7.66
C PRO A 148 15.82 -4.64 6.52
N ALA A 149 16.26 -4.28 5.31
CA ALA A 149 15.51 -4.61 4.10
C ALA A 149 15.42 -6.14 3.95
N ARG A 150 14.32 -6.65 3.38
CA ARG A 150 14.19 -8.08 3.07
C ARG A 150 15.37 -8.51 2.20
N GLY A 151 16.27 -9.29 2.79
CA GLY A 151 17.56 -9.67 2.21
C GLY A 151 18.58 -10.19 3.24
N ASP A 152 18.42 -9.87 4.52
CA ASP A 152 19.41 -10.23 5.56
C ASP A 152 18.97 -11.35 6.53
N THR A 153 17.81 -11.96 6.35
CA THR A 153 17.40 -13.14 7.13
C THR A 153 16.63 -14.16 6.27
N LEU A 154 17.36 -15.26 5.99
CA LEU A 154 16.97 -16.53 5.35
C LEU A 154 16.79 -16.52 3.82
#